data_AF-B0T3Z8-F1
#
_entry.id   AF-B0T3Z8-F1
#
_cell.length_a   1.000
_cell.length_b   1.000
_cell.length_c   1.000
_cell.angle_alpha   90.00
_cell.angle_beta   90.00
_cell.angle_gamma   90.00
#
_symmetry.space_group_name_H-M   'P 1'
#
loop_
_entity.id
_entity.type
_entity.pdbx_description
1 polymer ?
#
loop_
_entity_poly.entity_id
_entity_poly.type
_entity_poly.pdbx_seq_one_letter_code
_entity_poly.pdbx_strand_id
1 'polypeptide(L)'
;MPYTYEAGTSGTDVIVTNANDPGAMVNSGGGADIILAGQGDDRLNGGAGADTVSGGAGKDTIRGGAGLDLMLGGSGNDCFVINKGDLTNKTGFGLYDTIGDFHGAGGWTAGENDFIALFGYAAGTTLTFHHNLLGSSTDQVYEINDHGSKSFFLVHMSDGSKHLGAGDFNFY
;
A
#
# COMPACT_ATOMS: atom_id res chain seq x y z
N MET A 1 13.71 -13.37 18.48
CA MET A 1 13.39 -14.40 17.46
C MET A 1 13.93 -13.90 16.12
N PRO A 2 14.36 -14.78 15.20
CA PRO A 2 14.69 -14.36 13.84
C PRO A 2 13.42 -13.94 13.08
N TYR A 3 13.60 -13.15 12.02
CA TYR A 3 12.52 -12.84 11.07
C TYR A 3 12.05 -14.11 10.36
N THR A 4 10.76 -14.19 10.06
CA THR A 4 10.20 -15.27 9.24
C THR A 4 10.33 -14.94 7.75
N TYR A 5 10.62 -15.93 6.91
CA TYR A 5 10.65 -15.77 5.46
C TYR A 5 9.68 -16.77 4.83
N GLU A 6 8.67 -16.26 4.14
CA GLU A 6 7.66 -17.07 3.45
C GLU A 6 7.67 -16.74 1.96
N ALA A 7 7.55 -17.78 1.13
CA ALA A 7 7.45 -17.64 -0.32
C ALA A 7 6.28 -18.46 -0.83
N GLY A 8 5.44 -17.84 -1.66
CA GLY A 8 4.40 -18.53 -2.40
C GLY A 8 4.92 -19.13 -3.71
N THR A 9 4.00 -19.40 -4.61
CA THR A 9 4.20 -20.12 -5.87
C THR A 9 3.86 -19.22 -7.05
N SER A 10 3.52 -19.82 -8.20
CA SER A 10 3.01 -19.09 -9.36
C SER A 10 1.49 -19.19 -9.50
N GLY A 11 0.81 -19.77 -8.50
CA GLY A 11 -0.64 -19.84 -8.42
C GLY A 11 -1.14 -19.18 -7.15
N THR A 12 -2.47 -19.12 -6.97
CA THR A 12 -3.10 -18.52 -5.79
C THR A 12 -2.63 -19.17 -4.49
N ASP A 13 -2.08 -18.35 -3.62
CA ASP A 13 -1.61 -18.74 -2.29
C ASP A 13 -2.34 -17.98 -1.17
N VAL A 14 -2.41 -18.60 0.01
CA VAL A 14 -2.84 -17.95 1.25
C VAL A 14 -1.69 -18.07 2.25
N ILE A 15 -1.05 -16.94 2.54
CA ILE A 15 0.11 -16.84 3.43
C ILE A 15 -0.33 -16.13 4.70
N VAL A 16 -0.11 -16.77 5.85
CA VAL A 16 -0.40 -16.20 7.17
C VAL A 16 0.86 -16.30 8.02
N THR A 17 1.39 -15.16 8.48
CA THR A 17 2.60 -15.13 9.33
C THR A 17 2.22 -15.23 10.81
N ASN A 18 3.21 -15.50 11.68
CA ASN A 18 2.94 -15.69 13.09
C ASN A 18 2.72 -14.34 13.79
N ALA A 19 1.65 -14.24 14.58
CA ALA A 19 1.32 -13.06 15.37
C ALA A 19 2.35 -12.68 16.46
N ASN A 20 3.41 -13.47 16.66
CA ASN A 20 4.48 -13.18 17.63
C ASN A 20 5.85 -12.95 16.98
N ASP A 21 5.91 -12.85 15.64
CA ASP A 21 7.15 -12.53 14.97
C ASP A 21 7.53 -11.06 15.22
N PRO A 22 8.84 -10.74 15.27
CA PRO A 22 9.30 -9.36 15.27
C PRO A 22 9.20 -8.71 13.87
N GLY A 23 8.74 -9.48 12.88
CA GLY A 23 8.57 -9.13 11.48
C GLY A 23 8.79 -10.35 10.58
N ALA A 24 8.29 -10.24 9.36
CA ALA A 24 8.29 -11.26 8.33
C ALA A 24 8.67 -10.66 6.98
N MET A 25 9.21 -11.51 6.11
CA MET A 25 9.51 -11.19 4.72
C MET A 25 8.72 -12.15 3.85
N VAL A 26 7.73 -11.64 3.13
CA VAL A 26 6.82 -12.44 2.32
C VAL A 26 6.95 -12.06 0.85
N ASN A 27 7.04 -13.06 -0.02
CA ASN A 27 6.89 -12.90 -1.47
C ASN A 27 5.94 -13.99 -2.00
N SER A 28 4.68 -13.65 -2.30
CA SER A 28 3.70 -14.67 -2.72
C SER A 28 3.87 -15.13 -4.17
N GLY A 29 4.53 -14.33 -5.01
CA GLY A 29 5.00 -14.78 -6.31
C GLY A 29 4.06 -14.36 -7.44
N GLY A 30 3.25 -15.28 -7.97
CA GLY A 30 2.21 -14.89 -8.90
C GLY A 30 0.94 -15.70 -8.67
N GLY A 31 -0.19 -15.21 -9.15
CA GLY A 31 -1.50 -15.70 -8.71
C GLY A 31 -2.30 -14.55 -8.11
N ALA A 32 -3.54 -14.82 -7.73
CA ALA A 32 -4.30 -13.90 -6.90
C ALA A 32 -4.13 -14.36 -5.45
N ASP A 33 -3.28 -13.69 -4.69
CA ASP A 33 -2.80 -14.17 -3.41
C ASP A 33 -3.46 -13.43 -2.23
N ILE A 34 -3.46 -14.07 -1.06
CA ILE A 34 -3.83 -13.44 0.21
C ILE A 34 -2.64 -13.52 1.15
N ILE A 35 -2.14 -12.36 1.57
CA ILE A 35 -1.09 -12.23 2.59
C ILE A 35 -1.70 -11.59 3.83
N LEU A 36 -1.69 -12.32 4.94
CA LEU A 36 -2.11 -11.84 6.26
C LEU A 36 -0.91 -11.86 7.19
N ALA A 37 -0.26 -10.71 7.32
CA ALA A 37 0.85 -10.58 8.24
C ALA A 37 0.37 -10.21 9.66
N GLY A 38 1.30 -10.30 10.61
CA GLY A 38 1.02 -10.51 12.02
C GLY A 38 1.32 -9.27 12.84
N GLN A 39 2.14 -9.45 13.87
CA GLN A 39 2.78 -8.33 14.56
C GLN A 39 4.20 -8.18 14.00
N GLY A 40 4.80 -7.02 14.25
CA GLY A 40 6.20 -6.74 13.88
C GLY A 40 6.31 -5.90 12.62
N ASP A 41 7.54 -5.54 12.27
CA ASP A 41 7.79 -4.71 11.08
C ASP A 41 7.98 -5.63 9.86
N ASP A 42 6.92 -5.77 9.06
CA ASP A 42 6.82 -6.73 7.96
C ASP A 42 7.26 -6.13 6.61
N ARG A 43 7.72 -7.00 5.70
CA ARG A 43 8.03 -6.68 4.29
C ARG A 43 7.28 -7.61 3.39
N LEU A 44 6.23 -7.10 2.75
CA LEU A 44 5.25 -7.89 2.02
C LEU A 44 5.26 -7.54 0.53
N ASN A 45 5.34 -8.56 -0.32
CA ASN A 45 5.28 -8.43 -1.77
C ASN A 45 4.27 -9.45 -2.34
N GLY A 46 3.15 -8.97 -2.90
CA GLY A 46 2.16 -9.81 -3.59
C GLY A 46 2.71 -10.40 -4.90
N GLY A 47 3.45 -9.60 -5.65
CA GLY A 47 4.11 -10.06 -6.86
C GLY A 47 3.24 -9.84 -8.09
N ALA A 48 2.68 -10.88 -8.70
CA ALA A 48 1.94 -10.75 -9.95
C ALA A 48 0.55 -11.39 -9.89
N GLY A 49 -0.48 -10.57 -9.95
CA GLY A 49 -1.88 -10.96 -10.07
C GLY A 49 -2.75 -10.01 -9.27
N ALA A 50 -3.87 -10.48 -8.73
CA ALA A 50 -4.77 -9.62 -7.98
C ALA A 50 -4.68 -9.98 -6.50
N ASP A 51 -3.80 -9.28 -5.78
CA ASP A 51 -3.39 -9.69 -4.44
C ASP A 51 -4.15 -8.91 -3.36
N THR A 52 -4.39 -9.54 -2.21
CA THR A 52 -4.85 -8.86 -0.99
C THR A 52 -3.76 -8.99 0.07
N VAL A 53 -3.19 -7.86 0.48
CA VAL A 53 -2.03 -7.81 1.38
C VAL A 53 -2.37 -6.99 2.62
N SER A 54 -2.28 -7.61 3.80
CA SER A 54 -2.47 -6.97 5.11
C SER A 54 -1.18 -7.02 5.92
N GLY A 55 -0.68 -5.85 6.35
CA GLY A 55 0.51 -5.68 7.21
C GLY A 55 0.27 -6.13 8.65
N GLY A 56 -0.85 -5.72 9.24
CA GLY A 56 -1.20 -6.15 10.59
C GLY A 56 -0.79 -5.08 11.61
N ALA A 57 0.17 -5.35 12.48
CA ALA A 57 0.58 -4.37 13.47
C ALA A 57 2.09 -4.18 13.47
N GLY A 58 2.55 -2.94 13.29
CA GLY A 58 3.96 -2.64 13.21
C GLY A 58 4.23 -1.52 12.22
N LYS A 59 5.45 -1.47 11.68
CA LYS A 59 5.77 -0.57 10.57
C LYS A 59 6.05 -1.39 9.34
N ASP A 60 5.03 -1.56 8.54
CA ASP A 60 5.05 -2.51 7.44
C ASP A 60 5.48 -1.82 6.14
N THR A 61 6.16 -2.57 5.28
CA THR A 61 6.45 -2.15 3.91
C THR A 61 5.70 -3.08 2.97
N ILE A 62 4.73 -2.53 2.25
CA ILE A 62 3.77 -3.30 1.46
C ILE A 62 3.91 -2.93 -0.01
N ARG A 63 3.99 -3.95 -0.86
CA ARG A 63 3.91 -3.83 -2.31
C ARG A 63 2.94 -4.87 -2.85
N GLY A 64 1.87 -4.43 -3.50
CA GLY A 64 0.96 -5.32 -4.22
C GLY A 64 1.69 -5.98 -5.37
N GLY A 65 2.10 -5.17 -6.35
CA GLY A 65 2.89 -5.63 -7.49
C GLY A 65 2.09 -5.46 -8.78
N ALA A 66 2.33 -6.32 -9.76
CA ALA A 66 1.62 -6.23 -11.04
C ALA A 66 0.22 -6.83 -10.91
N GLY A 67 -0.79 -6.14 -11.43
CA GLY A 67 -2.19 -6.58 -11.38
C GLY A 67 -3.00 -5.77 -10.36
N LEU A 68 -4.18 -6.21 -9.92
CA LEU A 68 -5.13 -5.35 -9.17
C LEU A 68 -5.10 -5.68 -7.69
N ASP A 69 -4.41 -4.85 -6.91
CA ASP A 69 -4.09 -5.21 -5.54
C ASP A 69 -4.91 -4.41 -4.52
N LEU A 70 -5.25 -5.05 -3.40
CA LEU A 70 -5.76 -4.42 -2.19
C LEU A 70 -4.68 -4.47 -1.12
N MET A 71 -4.20 -3.30 -0.67
CA MET A 71 -3.18 -3.17 0.36
C MET A 71 -3.75 -2.50 1.61
N LEU A 72 -3.53 -3.13 2.76
CA LEU A 72 -3.97 -2.68 4.08
C LEU A 72 -2.73 -2.66 5.00
N GLY A 73 -2.39 -1.50 5.55
CA GLY A 73 -1.24 -1.33 6.44
C GLY A 73 -1.47 -2.01 7.78
N GLY A 74 -2.62 -1.71 8.37
CA GLY A 74 -3.00 -2.10 9.71
C GLY A 74 -2.65 -0.99 10.70
N SER A 75 -2.24 -1.34 11.92
CA SER A 75 -1.86 -0.35 12.91
C SER A 75 -0.38 -0.01 12.81
N GLY A 76 -0.05 1.27 12.79
CA GLY A 76 1.32 1.76 12.87
C GLY A 76 1.64 2.77 11.77
N ASN A 77 2.90 2.78 11.33
CA ASN A 77 3.37 3.73 10.32
C ASN A 77 3.84 2.94 9.10
N ASP A 78 2.96 2.75 8.14
CA ASP A 78 3.18 1.80 7.06
C ASP A 78 3.65 2.51 5.79
N CYS A 79 4.37 1.78 4.94
CA CYS A 79 4.91 2.29 3.69
C CYS A 79 4.44 1.44 2.52
N PHE A 80 3.61 2.02 1.67
CA PHE A 80 3.13 1.40 0.45
C PHE A 80 4.04 1.76 -0.72
N VAL A 81 4.62 0.75 -1.34
CA VAL A 81 5.60 0.89 -2.42
C VAL A 81 4.89 0.68 -3.75
N ILE A 82 4.94 1.70 -4.60
CA ILE A 82 4.38 1.66 -5.95
C ILE A 82 5.53 1.85 -6.94
N ASN A 83 5.82 0.80 -7.71
CA ASN A 83 6.78 0.91 -8.81
C ASN A 83 6.03 1.19 -10.11
N LYS A 84 6.57 2.06 -10.96
CA LYS A 84 6.02 2.31 -12.30
C LYS A 84 5.83 1.03 -13.12
N GLY A 85 6.72 0.05 -12.95
CA GLY A 85 6.65 -1.24 -13.65
C GLY A 85 5.42 -2.09 -13.26
N ASP A 86 4.83 -1.82 -12.09
CA ASP A 86 3.69 -2.56 -11.55
C ASP A 86 2.35 -2.00 -12.05
N LEU A 87 2.37 -0.78 -12.58
CA LEU A 87 1.20 -0.11 -13.15
C LEU A 87 1.03 -0.35 -14.67
N THR A 88 1.89 -1.17 -15.27
CA THR A 88 1.78 -1.48 -16.70
C THR A 88 0.43 -2.16 -16.99
N ASN A 89 -0.38 -1.54 -17.84
CA ASN A 89 -1.76 -1.93 -18.23
C ASN A 89 -2.92 -1.45 -17.32
N LYS A 90 -2.67 -0.56 -16.34
CA LYS A 90 -3.71 0.06 -15.51
C LYS A 90 -4.31 1.32 -16.15
N THR A 91 -4.80 1.22 -17.40
CA THR A 91 -5.20 2.40 -18.21
C THR A 91 -6.70 2.75 -18.15
N GLY A 92 -7.48 2.20 -17.21
CA GLY A 92 -8.94 2.38 -17.18
C GLY A 92 -9.55 2.35 -15.78
N PHE A 93 -10.71 3.02 -15.64
CA PHE A 93 -11.49 3.04 -14.40
C PHE A 93 -11.82 1.62 -13.90
N GLY A 94 -11.40 1.31 -12.67
CA GLY A 94 -11.57 -0.02 -12.05
C GLY A 94 -10.40 -0.98 -12.22
N LEU A 95 -9.28 -0.53 -12.79
CA LEU A 95 -8.02 -1.28 -12.89
C LEU A 95 -6.93 -0.68 -12.00
N TYR A 96 -7.26 -0.41 -10.75
CA TYR A 96 -6.37 0.30 -9.83
C TYR A 96 -6.01 -0.58 -8.63
N ASP A 97 -4.80 -0.37 -8.11
CA ASP A 97 -4.50 -0.82 -6.76
C ASP A 97 -5.26 0.06 -5.78
N THR A 98 -5.74 -0.54 -4.71
CA THR A 98 -6.46 0.13 -3.64
C THR A 98 -5.61 0.06 -2.38
N ILE A 99 -5.23 1.21 -1.82
CA ILE A 99 -4.77 1.26 -0.43
C ILE A 99 -5.97 1.64 0.43
N GLY A 100 -6.47 0.69 1.22
CA GLY A 100 -7.68 0.86 2.02
C GLY A 100 -7.45 1.42 3.42
N ASP A 101 -6.19 1.70 3.77
CA ASP A 101 -5.80 1.99 5.14
C ASP A 101 -4.78 3.13 5.20
N PHE A 102 -5.21 4.35 4.88
CA PHE A 102 -4.38 5.54 5.14
C PHE A 102 -4.45 6.01 6.60
N HIS A 103 -5.10 5.24 7.48
CA HIS A 103 -5.34 5.57 8.88
C HIS A 103 -5.59 4.28 9.66
N GLY A 104 -4.62 3.87 10.49
CA GLY A 104 -4.73 2.69 11.32
C GLY A 104 -6.07 2.57 12.07
N ALA A 105 -6.46 1.33 12.38
CA ALA A 105 -7.78 0.94 12.88
C ALA A 105 -8.31 1.71 14.12
N GLY A 106 -7.49 2.55 14.77
CA GLY A 106 -7.83 3.43 15.91
C GLY A 106 -8.38 4.81 15.56
N GLY A 107 -8.47 5.18 14.28
CA GLY A 107 -8.91 6.52 13.84
C GLY A 107 -7.81 7.58 13.95
N TRP A 108 -8.18 8.86 13.88
CA TRP A 108 -7.28 10.03 13.86
C TRP A 108 -6.56 10.30 15.20
N THR A 109 -5.96 9.27 15.82
CA THR A 109 -5.04 9.45 16.92
C THR A 109 -3.70 9.90 16.38
N ALA A 110 -3.31 11.14 16.68
CA ALA A 110 -2.04 11.72 16.26
C ALA A 110 -0.85 10.78 16.56
N GLY A 111 -0.25 10.21 15.52
CA GLY A 111 0.94 9.36 15.67
C GLY A 111 1.14 8.37 14.53
N GLU A 112 0.05 7.83 13.99
CA GLU A 112 0.06 6.86 12.89
C GLU A 112 -0.08 7.61 11.56
N ASN A 113 0.99 7.62 10.77
CA ASN A 113 1.04 8.23 9.44
C ASN A 113 1.62 7.22 8.47
N ASP A 114 0.84 6.88 7.45
CA ASP A 114 1.28 6.02 6.37
C ASP A 114 1.93 6.82 5.25
N PHE A 115 2.74 6.13 4.45
CA PHE A 115 3.58 6.71 3.43
C PHE A 115 3.39 6.00 2.10
N ILE A 116 3.43 6.75 1.00
CA ILE A 116 3.55 6.18 -0.35
C ILE A 116 4.97 6.43 -0.84
N ALA A 117 5.67 5.37 -1.20
CA ALA A 117 6.95 5.44 -1.87
C ALA A 117 6.79 5.11 -3.36
N LEU A 118 7.06 6.10 -4.22
CA LEU A 118 6.97 5.95 -5.68
C LEU A 118 8.36 5.72 -6.29
N PHE A 119 8.50 4.71 -7.14
CA PHE A 119 9.78 4.41 -7.82
C PHE A 119 9.63 4.24 -9.34
N GLY A 120 10.67 4.66 -10.08
CA GLY A 120 10.77 4.45 -11.53
C GLY A 120 10.03 5.48 -12.39
N TYR A 121 9.49 6.54 -11.81
CA TYR A 121 8.86 7.66 -12.52
C TYR A 121 9.92 8.65 -13.03
N ALA A 122 9.67 9.24 -14.21
CA ALA A 122 10.52 10.30 -14.73
C ALA A 122 10.17 11.62 -14.02
N ALA A 123 11.15 12.52 -13.87
CA ALA A 123 10.90 13.85 -13.33
C ALA A 123 9.79 14.55 -14.13
N GLY A 124 8.85 15.20 -13.42
CA GLY A 124 7.67 15.83 -14.04
C GLY A 124 6.57 14.86 -14.50
N THR A 125 6.59 13.59 -14.07
CA THR A 125 5.44 12.69 -14.27
C THR A 125 4.29 13.12 -13.37
N THR A 126 3.12 13.38 -13.95
CA THR A 126 1.87 13.59 -13.20
C THR A 126 1.23 12.23 -12.92
N LEU A 127 1.03 11.93 -11.64
CA LEU A 127 0.23 10.81 -11.16
C LEU A 127 -1.00 11.40 -10.46
N THR A 128 -2.20 10.88 -10.73
CA THR A 128 -3.40 11.24 -9.95
C THR A 128 -3.81 10.03 -9.13
N PHE A 129 -4.34 10.32 -7.96
CA PHE A 129 -4.93 9.35 -7.07
C PHE A 129 -6.42 9.65 -6.96
N HIS A 130 -7.25 8.61 -6.94
CA HIS A 130 -8.67 8.78 -6.63
C HIS A 130 -8.90 8.35 -5.19
N HIS A 131 -9.27 9.30 -4.34
CA HIS A 131 -9.66 9.04 -2.95
C HIS A 131 -11.17 8.77 -2.88
N ASN A 132 -11.57 7.51 -2.65
CA ASN A 132 -12.97 7.13 -2.52
C ASN A 132 -13.41 7.18 -1.05
N LEU A 133 -13.77 8.37 -0.57
CA LEU A 133 -14.34 8.56 0.77
C LEU A 133 -15.79 8.03 0.80
N LEU A 134 -16.10 7.10 1.70
CA LEU A 134 -17.46 6.55 1.87
C LEU A 134 -18.50 7.68 2.01
N GLY A 135 -19.37 7.82 1.00
CA GLY A 135 -20.43 8.84 0.96
C GLY A 135 -20.06 10.17 0.28
N SER A 136 -18.85 10.29 -0.28
CA SER A 136 -18.42 11.46 -1.08
C SER A 136 -18.58 11.18 -2.58
N SER A 137 -19.28 12.07 -3.29
CA SER A 137 -19.44 11.99 -4.75
C SER A 137 -18.33 12.74 -5.52
N THR A 138 -17.20 13.03 -4.89
CA THR A 138 -16.11 13.81 -5.51
C THR A 138 -14.76 13.16 -5.27
N ASP A 139 -14.14 12.68 -6.36
CA ASP A 139 -12.72 12.36 -6.45
C ASP A 139 -11.90 13.59 -6.07
N GLN A 140 -11.08 13.49 -5.02
CA GLN A 140 -10.03 14.49 -4.77
C GLN A 140 -8.81 14.12 -5.62
N VAL A 141 -8.52 14.93 -6.64
CA VAL A 141 -7.37 14.79 -7.53
C VAL A 141 -6.16 15.47 -6.87
N TYR A 142 -5.14 14.70 -6.50
CA TYR A 142 -3.84 15.24 -6.07
C TYR A 142 -2.83 15.15 -7.21
N GLU A 143 -2.30 16.30 -7.63
CA GLU A 143 -1.19 16.39 -8.59
C GLU A 143 0.13 16.41 -7.81
N ILE A 144 0.98 15.40 -7.99
CA ILE A 144 2.35 15.43 -7.48
C ILE A 144 3.28 15.93 -8.59
N ASN A 145 3.93 17.07 -8.36
CA ASN A 145 5.04 17.55 -9.20
C ASN A 145 6.37 16.99 -8.65
N ASP A 146 6.88 15.94 -9.29
CA ASP A 146 8.14 15.28 -8.92
C ASP A 146 9.38 16.12 -9.31
N HIS A 147 10.27 16.38 -8.34
CA HIS A 147 11.57 17.05 -8.51
C HIS A 147 12.77 16.08 -8.62
N GLY A 148 12.57 14.78 -8.84
CA GLY A 148 13.57 13.89 -9.41
C GLY A 148 14.08 12.74 -8.54
N SER A 149 14.35 11.63 -9.24
CA SER A 149 15.08 10.38 -8.92
C SER A 149 14.70 9.56 -7.68
N LYS A 150 14.21 10.13 -6.59
CA LYS A 150 13.59 9.40 -5.46
C LYS A 150 12.66 10.36 -4.73
N SER A 151 11.36 10.27 -5.02
CA SER A 151 10.37 11.09 -4.35
C SER A 151 9.65 10.26 -3.31
N PHE A 152 10.11 10.41 -2.07
CA PHE A 152 9.31 10.08 -0.91
C PHE A 152 8.26 11.18 -0.79
N PHE A 153 7.01 10.88 -1.12
CA PHE A 153 5.93 11.82 -0.89
C PHE A 153 5.33 11.50 0.48
N LEU A 154 5.55 12.41 1.42
CA LEU A 154 4.84 12.39 2.69
C LEU A 154 3.42 12.88 2.40
N VAL A 155 2.44 11.96 2.41
CA VAL A 155 1.03 12.35 2.56
C VAL A 155 0.88 12.80 4.02
N HIS A 156 1.34 14.02 4.33
CA HIS A 156 1.24 14.58 5.67
C HIS A 156 -0.23 14.94 5.91
N MET A 157 -0.96 14.09 6.63
CA MET A 157 -2.33 14.37 7.08
C MET A 157 -2.34 15.16 8.40
N SER A 158 -1.19 15.49 8.99
CA SER A 158 -1.07 15.87 10.41
C SER A 158 -0.82 17.36 10.70
N ASP A 159 -1.50 18.29 10.02
CA ASP A 159 -1.49 19.70 10.44
C ASP A 159 -2.87 20.42 10.43
N GLY A 160 -3.92 19.73 10.85
CA GLY A 160 -5.10 20.37 11.48
C GLY A 160 -5.85 21.45 10.67
N SER A 161 -5.63 21.56 9.36
CA SER A 161 -6.33 22.57 8.53
C SER A 161 -6.74 22.09 7.14
N LYS A 162 -6.40 20.84 6.76
CA LYS A 162 -6.85 20.23 5.50
C LYS A 162 -7.19 18.77 5.74
N HIS A 163 -8.37 18.55 6.29
CA HIS A 163 -8.90 17.22 6.60
C HIS A 163 -9.28 16.51 5.31
N LEU A 164 -8.56 15.44 4.97
CA LEU A 164 -9.09 14.40 4.10
C LEU A 164 -9.63 13.32 5.02
N GLY A 165 -10.93 13.03 4.88
CA GLY A 165 -11.59 12.01 5.68
C GLY A 165 -11.05 10.61 5.34
N ALA A 166 -11.33 9.64 6.21
CA ALA A 166 -10.94 8.24 6.01
C ALA A 166 -11.47 7.67 4.69
N GLY A 167 -10.61 7.17 3.80
CA GLY A 167 -11.05 6.53 2.56
C GLY A 167 -9.90 5.96 1.74
N ASP A 168 -10.26 5.16 0.74
CA ASP A 168 -9.33 4.35 -0.05
C ASP A 168 -8.65 5.16 -1.16
N PHE A 169 -7.36 4.88 -1.45
CA PHE A 169 -6.60 5.54 -2.52
C PHE A 169 -6.37 4.60 -3.70
N ASN A 170 -6.73 5.05 -4.91
CA ASN A 170 -6.56 4.29 -6.16
C ASN A 170 -5.36 4.78 -6.99
N PHE A 171 -4.56 3.86 -7.55
CA PHE A 171 -3.32 4.14 -8.32
C PHE A 171 -3.43 3.75 -9.79
N TYR A 172 -2.85 4.54 -10.72
CA TYR A 172 -2.85 4.27 -12.16
C TYR A 172 -1.52 4.53 -12.87
#